data_AF-A0AAV5ZYK2-F1
#
_entry.id   AF-A0AAV5ZYK2-F1
#
_cell.length_a   1.000
_cell.length_b   1.000
_cell.length_c   1.000
_cell.angle_alpha   90.00
_cell.angle_beta   90.00
_cell.angle_gamma   90.00
#
_symmetry.space_group_name_H-M   'P 1'
#
loop_
_entity.id
_entity.type
_entity.pdbx_description
1 polymer ?
#
loop_
_entity_poly.entity_id
_entity_poly.type
_entity_poly.pdbx_seq_one_letter_code
_entity_poly.pdbx_strand_id
1 'polypeptide(L)'
;EALSAAAGGWLYAVAPRLPFWLQVPSAALAWVAAVLLREAPRIPVAGGRSHAARAWHIIGFTLWHHRRLRAAMALSVALGLSTFVVIWLIQPVMQARGIPTAWFGPLWACAHVWLACVSLSSARVATVIGVSQSLLLCCLLVPLGYLGLSVIPAAWSIVFYLCFMTIRGLQGPILATVMQHDAPPEDRASVLSIATLMFRLSFVVAGPPVGALVDRAGMETALGVLAVGFGAVALLAFRAFAAAPSSVSSR
;
A
#
# COMPACT_ATOMS: atom_id res chain seq x y z
N GLU A 1 4.97 2.43 13.88
CA GLU A 1 5.88 2.67 12.74
C GLU A 1 6.69 3.96 12.87
N ALA A 2 6.09 5.13 13.09
CA ALA A 2 6.85 6.38 13.21
C ALA A 2 7.91 6.37 14.33
N LEU A 3 7.53 5.98 15.56
CA LEU A 3 8.45 5.89 16.70
C LEU A 3 9.56 4.84 16.47
N SER A 4 9.20 3.68 15.93
CA SER A 4 10.16 2.61 15.63
C SER A 4 11.13 2.99 14.49
N ALA A 5 10.69 3.81 13.53
CA ALA A 5 11.55 4.30 12.45
C ALA A 5 12.54 5.37 12.92
N ALA A 6 12.09 6.30 13.77
CA ALA A 6 12.97 7.29 14.40
C ALA A 6 14.03 6.60 15.28
N ALA A 7 13.58 5.70 16.17
CA ALA A 7 14.47 4.92 17.03
C ALA A 7 15.42 4.04 16.19
N GLY A 8 14.90 3.33 15.19
CA GLY A 8 15.69 2.46 14.32
C GLY A 8 16.77 3.19 13.52
N GLY A 9 16.45 4.37 12.96
CA GLY A 9 17.42 5.20 12.25
C GLY A 9 18.53 5.73 13.16
N TRP A 10 18.18 6.17 14.36
CA TRP A 10 19.17 6.58 15.37
C TRP A 10 20.07 5.42 15.80
N LEU A 11 19.48 4.26 16.09
CA LEU A 11 20.22 3.04 16.45
C LEU A 11 21.16 2.57 15.33
N TYR A 12 20.72 2.66 14.07
CA TYR A 12 21.53 2.30 12.91
C TYR A 12 22.76 3.21 12.77
N ALA A 13 22.61 4.51 13.04
CA ALA A 13 23.71 5.47 13.00
C ALA A 13 24.78 5.19 14.08
N VAL A 14 24.37 4.65 15.25
CA VAL A 14 25.29 4.25 16.32
C VAL A 14 25.98 2.93 16.00
N ALA A 15 25.19 1.88 15.70
CA ALA A 15 25.72 0.59 15.29
C ALA A 15 24.73 -0.13 14.37
N PRO A 16 25.09 -0.41 13.10
CA PRO A 16 24.17 -0.96 12.09
C PRO A 16 23.47 -2.27 12.46
N ARG A 17 24.01 -3.06 13.39
CA ARG A 17 23.44 -4.34 13.84
C ARG A 17 22.45 -4.20 15.01
N LEU A 18 22.40 -3.06 15.71
CA LEU A 18 21.49 -2.87 16.86
C LEU A 18 20.01 -3.05 16.50
N PRO A 19 19.49 -2.48 15.39
CA PRO A 19 18.09 -2.68 15.01
C PRO A 19 17.73 -4.16 14.82
N PHE A 20 18.69 -4.99 14.36
CA PHE A 20 18.49 -6.43 14.19
C PHE A 20 18.37 -7.13 15.54
N TRP A 21 19.27 -6.86 16.47
CA TRP A 21 19.22 -7.47 17.80
C TRP A 21 17.96 -7.07 18.59
N LEU A 22 17.47 -5.84 18.43
CA LEU A 22 16.26 -5.36 19.07
C LEU A 22 14.96 -5.99 18.53
N GLN A 23 15.00 -6.68 17.39
CA GLN A 23 13.86 -7.48 16.94
C GLN A 23 13.62 -8.69 17.84
N VAL A 24 14.66 -9.26 18.46
CA VAL A 24 14.53 -10.44 19.35
C VAL A 24 13.60 -10.15 20.55
N PRO A 25 13.84 -9.14 21.39
CA PRO A 25 12.93 -8.84 22.50
C PRO A 25 11.54 -8.40 22.02
N SER A 26 11.44 -7.68 20.90
CA SER A 26 10.14 -7.31 20.31
C SER A 26 9.35 -8.54 19.87
N ALA A 27 10.00 -9.55 19.28
CA ALA A 27 9.38 -10.80 18.86
C ALA A 27 8.97 -11.65 20.06
N ALA A 28 9.79 -11.69 21.12
CA ALA A 28 9.44 -12.37 22.36
C ALA A 28 8.18 -11.75 23.01
N LEU A 29 8.07 -10.42 23.04
CA LEU A 29 6.87 -9.73 23.53
C LEU A 29 5.63 -10.04 22.69
N ALA A 30 5.77 -10.07 21.35
CA ALA A 30 4.68 -10.45 20.46
C ALA A 30 4.23 -11.91 20.67
N TRP A 31 5.18 -12.83 20.92
CA TRP A 31 4.87 -14.22 21.25
C TRP A 31 4.12 -14.34 22.58
N VAL A 32 4.56 -13.65 23.62
CA VAL A 32 3.84 -13.61 24.91
C VAL A 32 2.43 -13.06 24.72
N ALA A 33 2.28 -11.94 24.00
CA ALA A 33 0.96 -11.37 23.72
C ALA A 33 0.05 -12.37 22.99
N ALA A 34 0.58 -13.12 22.02
CA ALA A 34 -0.17 -14.15 21.30
C ALA A 34 -0.64 -15.29 22.20
N VAL A 35 0.20 -15.75 23.14
CA VAL A 35 -0.17 -16.79 24.13
C VAL A 35 -1.27 -16.31 25.08
N LEU A 36 -1.34 -15.00 25.35
CA LEU A 36 -2.34 -14.40 26.22
C LEU A 36 -3.69 -14.13 25.52
N LEU A 37 -3.75 -14.19 24.18
CA LEU A 37 -5.00 -14.02 23.44
C LEU A 37 -5.97 -15.17 23.73
N ARG A 38 -7.23 -14.83 23.94
CA ARG A 38 -8.32 -15.81 24.10
C ARG A 38 -9.13 -15.90 22.81
N GLU A 39 -9.41 -17.13 22.40
CA GLU A 39 -10.20 -17.40 21.20
C GLU A 39 -11.62 -16.85 21.34
N ALA A 40 -12.10 -16.16 20.32
CA ALA A 40 -13.49 -15.72 20.26
C ALA A 40 -14.42 -16.91 19.95
N PRO A 41 -15.70 -16.87 20.35
CA PRO A 41 -16.65 -17.93 20.00
C PRO A 41 -16.69 -18.17 18.49
N ARG A 42 -16.55 -19.44 18.08
CA ARG A 42 -16.57 -19.80 16.65
C ARG A 42 -17.94 -19.50 16.05
N ILE A 43 -17.97 -18.75 14.96
CA ILE A 43 -19.17 -18.60 14.14
C ILE A 43 -19.32 -19.88 13.31
N PRO A 44 -20.44 -20.63 13.39
CA PRO A 44 -20.64 -21.83 12.60
C PRO A 44 -20.58 -21.51 11.12
N VAL A 45 -19.62 -22.08 10.41
CA VAL A 45 -19.52 -21.94 8.96
C VAL A 45 -20.38 -23.01 8.31
N ALA A 46 -21.41 -22.61 7.57
CA ALA A 46 -22.24 -23.55 6.82
C ALA A 46 -21.42 -24.26 5.73
N GLY A 47 -21.60 -25.58 5.63
CA GLY A 47 -21.14 -26.41 4.50
C GLY A 47 -19.80 -27.11 4.70
N GLY A 48 -19.82 -28.44 4.72
CA GLY A 48 -18.68 -29.37 4.79
C GLY A 48 -17.81 -29.43 3.52
N ARG A 49 -17.57 -28.29 2.85
CA ARG A 49 -16.60 -28.21 1.75
C ARG A 49 -15.18 -28.29 2.32
N SER A 50 -14.29 -28.97 1.62
CA SER A 50 -12.86 -28.93 1.96
C SER A 50 -12.35 -27.48 1.92
N HIS A 51 -11.39 -27.15 2.80
CA HIS A 51 -10.82 -25.80 2.88
C HIS A 51 -10.27 -25.32 1.53
N ALA A 52 -9.65 -26.23 0.76
CA ALA A 52 -9.14 -25.94 -0.58
C ALA A 52 -10.26 -25.61 -1.58
N ALA A 53 -11.36 -26.37 -1.59
CA ALA A 53 -12.48 -26.12 -2.49
C ALA A 53 -13.16 -24.78 -2.18
N ARG A 54 -13.21 -24.38 -0.91
CA ARG A 54 -13.69 -23.06 -0.48
C ARG A 54 -12.75 -21.95 -0.96
N ALA A 55 -11.44 -22.11 -0.80
CA ALA A 55 -10.46 -21.13 -1.29
C ALA A 55 -10.58 -20.89 -2.80
N TRP A 56 -10.63 -21.96 -3.61
CA TRP A 56 -10.82 -21.83 -5.07
C TRP A 56 -12.14 -21.16 -5.45
N HIS A 57 -13.22 -21.45 -4.72
CA HIS A 57 -14.51 -20.78 -4.93
C HIS A 57 -14.41 -19.27 -4.69
N ILE A 58 -13.78 -18.84 -3.58
CA ILE A 58 -13.63 -17.42 -3.25
C ILE A 58 -12.72 -16.72 -4.28
N ILE A 59 -11.64 -17.39 -4.72
CA ILE A 59 -10.77 -16.88 -5.78
C ILE A 59 -11.57 -16.64 -7.06
N GLY A 60 -12.33 -17.64 -7.53
CA GLY A 60 -13.19 -17.50 -8.72
C GLY A 60 -14.24 -16.41 -8.56
N PHE A 61 -14.91 -16.34 -7.41
CA PHE A 61 -15.89 -15.29 -7.10
C PHE A 61 -15.27 -13.88 -7.18
N THR A 62 -14.14 -13.69 -6.49
CA THR A 62 -13.47 -12.39 -6.33
C THR A 62 -12.82 -11.92 -7.63
N LEU A 63 -12.20 -12.84 -8.38
CA LEU A 63 -11.42 -12.51 -9.58
C LEU A 63 -12.20 -12.63 -10.90
N TRP A 64 -13.28 -13.39 -10.96
CA TRP A 64 -14.02 -13.60 -12.22
C TRP A 64 -15.48 -13.12 -12.16
N HIS A 65 -16.20 -13.41 -11.07
CA HIS A 65 -17.66 -13.22 -11.05
C HIS A 65 -18.10 -11.83 -10.57
N HIS A 66 -17.43 -11.22 -9.59
CA HIS A 66 -17.87 -9.94 -9.04
C HIS A 66 -17.10 -8.75 -9.63
N ARG A 67 -17.65 -8.12 -10.68
CA ARG A 67 -16.98 -7.07 -11.47
C ARG A 67 -16.43 -5.90 -10.64
N ARG A 68 -17.21 -5.38 -9.68
CA ARG A 68 -16.79 -4.25 -8.84
C ARG A 68 -15.70 -4.64 -7.85
N LEU A 69 -15.76 -5.87 -7.32
CA LEU A 69 -14.77 -6.38 -6.37
C LEU A 69 -13.43 -6.61 -7.07
N ARG A 70 -13.46 -7.21 -8.27
CA ARG A 70 -12.29 -7.33 -9.14
C ARG A 70 -11.67 -5.97 -9.47
N ALA A 71 -12.49 -4.99 -9.82
CA ALA A 71 -12.00 -3.66 -10.16
C ALA A 71 -11.42 -2.92 -8.95
N ALA A 72 -12.05 -3.03 -7.77
CA ALA A 72 -11.53 -2.48 -6.51
C ALA A 72 -10.18 -3.12 -6.14
N MET A 73 -10.06 -4.44 -6.30
CA MET A 73 -8.81 -5.15 -6.06
C MET A 73 -7.73 -4.79 -7.06
N ALA A 74 -8.06 -4.69 -8.36
CA ALA A 74 -7.10 -4.24 -9.38
C ALA A 74 -6.59 -2.82 -9.09
N LEU A 75 -7.47 -1.92 -8.66
CA LEU A 75 -7.10 -0.56 -8.26
C LEU A 75 -6.23 -0.55 -6.99
N SER A 76 -6.56 -1.39 -6.01
CA SER A 76 -5.77 -1.58 -4.78
C SER A 76 -4.36 -2.08 -5.09
N VAL A 77 -4.24 -3.06 -6.00
CA VAL A 77 -2.95 -3.57 -6.47
C VAL A 77 -2.18 -2.49 -7.23
N ALA A 78 -2.82 -1.75 -8.14
CA ALA A 78 -2.17 -0.70 -8.93
C ALA A 78 -1.60 0.43 -8.05
N LEU A 79 -2.42 0.99 -7.14
CA LEU A 79 -2.01 2.04 -6.21
C LEU A 79 -1.06 1.52 -5.12
N GLY A 80 -1.27 0.28 -4.66
CA GLY A 80 -0.38 -0.40 -3.73
C GLY A 80 1.02 -0.55 -4.33
N LEU A 81 1.12 -1.06 -5.56
CA LEU A 81 2.39 -1.27 -6.24
C LEU A 81 3.10 0.05 -6.54
N SER A 82 2.37 1.06 -7.03
CA SER A 82 2.95 2.36 -7.34
C SER A 82 3.54 3.05 -6.10
N THR A 83 2.92 2.90 -4.92
CA THR A 83 3.46 3.45 -3.67
C THR A 83 4.51 2.56 -3.01
N PHE A 84 4.49 1.25 -3.25
CA PHE A 84 5.47 0.34 -2.65
C PHE A 84 6.83 0.42 -3.33
N VAL A 85 6.86 0.59 -4.65
CA VAL A 85 8.13 0.72 -5.39
C VAL A 85 8.93 1.93 -4.90
N VAL A 86 8.30 3.10 -4.73
CA VAL A 86 9.03 4.29 -4.25
C VAL A 86 9.58 4.12 -2.82
N ILE A 87 8.93 3.31 -1.96
CA ILE A 87 9.43 3.02 -0.61
C ILE A 87 10.79 2.32 -0.66
N TRP A 88 11.03 1.47 -1.68
CA TRP A 88 12.34 0.86 -1.91
C TRP A 88 13.34 1.82 -2.54
N LEU A 89 12.88 2.74 -3.39
CA LEU A 89 13.73 3.68 -4.11
C LEU A 89 14.07 4.95 -3.30
N ILE A 90 13.32 5.29 -2.26
CA ILE A 90 13.48 6.58 -1.58
C ILE A 90 14.85 6.70 -0.91
N GLN A 91 15.37 5.64 -0.30
CA GLN A 91 16.70 5.66 0.31
C GLN A 91 17.82 5.91 -0.72
N PRO A 92 17.92 5.15 -1.84
CA PRO A 92 18.92 5.45 -2.87
C PRO A 92 18.70 6.82 -3.53
N VAL A 93 17.46 7.29 -3.70
CA VAL A 93 17.17 8.67 -4.15
C VAL A 93 17.76 9.70 -3.19
N MET A 94 17.56 9.51 -1.88
CA MET A 94 18.09 10.41 -0.86
C MET A 94 19.62 10.39 -0.81
N GLN A 95 20.23 9.22 -0.96
CA GLN A 95 21.69 9.06 -1.02
C GLN A 95 22.29 9.75 -2.24
N ALA A 96 21.72 9.54 -3.43
CA ALA A 96 22.16 10.19 -4.67
C ALA A 96 22.07 11.73 -4.58
N ARG A 97 21.18 12.23 -3.72
CA ARG A 97 20.96 13.66 -3.45
C ARG A 97 21.78 14.21 -2.28
N GLY A 98 22.70 13.42 -1.72
CA GLY A 98 23.60 13.84 -0.65
C GLY A 98 22.92 14.01 0.71
N ILE A 99 21.71 13.46 0.92
CA ILE A 99 21.04 13.53 2.23
C ILE A 99 21.78 12.60 3.20
N PRO A 100 22.26 13.10 4.36
CA PRO A 100 22.94 12.26 5.34
C PRO A 100 22.04 11.14 5.87
N THR A 101 22.60 9.95 6.08
CA THR A 101 21.86 8.77 6.56
C THR A 101 21.17 8.98 7.91
N ALA A 102 21.72 9.86 8.76
CA ALA A 102 21.10 10.26 10.03
C ALA A 102 19.69 10.85 9.87
N TRP A 103 19.38 11.44 8.70
CA TRP A 103 18.06 12.01 8.41
C TRP A 103 17.04 10.98 7.90
N PHE A 104 17.45 9.75 7.58
CA PHE A 104 16.54 8.76 7.00
C PHE A 104 15.45 8.36 7.99
N GLY A 105 15.84 8.10 9.24
CA GLY A 105 14.89 7.78 10.33
C GLY A 105 13.90 8.92 10.62
N PRO A 106 14.36 10.14 10.90
CA PRO A 106 13.48 11.30 11.12
C PRO A 106 12.53 11.57 9.95
N LEU A 107 13.01 11.59 8.71
CA LEU A 107 12.16 11.83 7.54
C LEU A 107 11.12 10.72 7.35
N TRP A 108 11.52 9.46 7.57
CA TRP A 108 10.60 8.33 7.56
C TRP A 108 9.53 8.44 8.66
N ALA A 109 9.92 8.83 9.87
CA ALA A 109 9.01 9.02 10.98
C ALA A 109 7.99 10.13 10.69
N CYS A 110 8.43 11.29 10.19
CA CYS A 110 7.55 12.38 9.76
C CYS A 110 6.55 11.92 8.69
N ALA A 111 7.03 11.19 7.68
CA ALA A 111 6.18 10.64 6.63
C ALA A 111 5.13 9.64 7.16
N HIS A 112 5.47 8.87 8.21
CA HIS A 112 4.54 7.92 8.83
C HIS A 112 3.54 8.60 9.78
N VAL A 113 3.93 9.69 10.45
CA VAL A 113 2.97 10.55 11.17
C VAL A 113 1.97 11.14 10.18
N TRP A 114 2.45 11.68 9.05
CA TRP A 114 1.58 12.17 7.99
C TRP A 114 0.64 11.09 7.46
N LEU A 115 1.18 9.91 7.11
CA LEU A 115 0.40 8.74 6.69
C LEU A 115 -0.71 8.40 7.71
N ALA A 116 -0.39 8.39 9.00
CA ALA A 116 -1.35 8.10 10.06
C ALA A 116 -2.47 9.16 10.12
N CYS A 117 -2.13 10.44 10.07
CA CYS A 117 -3.11 11.54 10.03
C CYS A 117 -4.03 11.44 8.80
N VAL A 118 -3.48 11.13 7.62
CA VAL A 118 -4.27 10.94 6.40
C VAL A 118 -5.17 9.70 6.52
N SER A 119 -4.67 8.61 7.08
CA SER A 119 -5.46 7.39 7.31
C SER A 119 -6.64 7.61 8.25
N LEU A 120 -6.42 8.33 9.35
CA LEU A 120 -7.49 8.69 10.30
C LEU A 120 -8.55 9.62 9.69
N SER A 121 -8.15 10.46 8.72
CA SER A 121 -9.07 11.36 8.01
C SER A 121 -9.70 10.74 6.76
N SER A 122 -9.28 9.54 6.34
CA SER A 122 -9.73 8.89 5.10
C SER A 122 -11.25 8.76 4.98
N ALA A 123 -11.93 8.37 6.07
CA ALA A 123 -13.39 8.28 6.09
C ALA A 123 -14.05 9.65 5.87
N ARG A 124 -13.53 10.70 6.52
CA ARG A 124 -14.03 12.07 6.36
C ARG A 124 -13.80 12.60 4.95
N VAL A 125 -12.63 12.33 4.37
CA VAL A 125 -12.34 12.67 2.98
C VAL A 125 -13.33 11.96 2.05
N ALA A 126 -13.53 10.66 2.23
CA ALA A 126 -14.46 9.88 1.42
C ALA A 126 -15.92 10.35 1.53
N THR A 127 -16.36 10.88 2.67
CA THR A 127 -17.71 11.45 2.82
C THR A 127 -17.85 12.84 2.23
N VAL A 128 -16.80 13.68 2.28
CA VAL A 128 -16.83 15.07 1.79
C VAL A 128 -16.66 15.14 0.28
N ILE A 129 -15.64 14.49 -0.28
CA ILE A 129 -15.35 14.56 -1.72
C ILE A 129 -15.87 13.36 -2.50
N GLY A 130 -16.26 12.28 -1.81
CA GLY A 130 -16.73 11.03 -2.42
C GLY A 130 -15.63 9.99 -2.59
N VAL A 131 -16.01 8.71 -2.52
CA VAL A 131 -15.09 7.56 -2.66
C VAL A 131 -14.40 7.56 -4.03
N SER A 132 -15.15 7.76 -5.11
CA SER A 132 -14.61 7.74 -6.48
C SER A 132 -13.60 8.87 -6.70
N GLN A 133 -13.93 10.09 -6.27
CA GLN A 133 -13.07 11.26 -6.39
C GLN A 133 -11.81 11.12 -5.51
N SER A 134 -11.93 10.56 -4.32
CA SER A 134 -10.77 10.27 -3.45
C SER A 134 -9.79 9.31 -4.12
N LEU A 135 -10.30 8.29 -4.81
CA LEU A 135 -9.49 7.31 -5.52
C LEU A 135 -8.91 7.87 -6.82
N LEU A 136 -9.65 8.74 -7.53
CA LEU A 136 -9.12 9.48 -8.68
C LEU A 136 -7.97 10.38 -8.24
N LEU A 137 -8.12 11.12 -7.14
CA LEU A 137 -7.05 11.93 -6.55
C LEU A 137 -5.81 11.06 -6.28
N CYS A 138 -5.98 9.88 -5.69
CA CYS A 138 -4.88 8.94 -5.48
C CYS A 138 -4.18 8.57 -6.80
N CYS A 139 -4.94 8.32 -7.87
CA CYS A 139 -4.37 8.01 -9.19
C CYS A 139 -3.59 9.18 -9.79
N LEU A 140 -4.05 10.42 -9.59
CA LEU A 140 -3.38 11.63 -10.08
C LEU A 140 -2.12 11.98 -9.27
N LEU A 141 -2.12 11.65 -7.97
CA LEU A 141 -0.96 11.82 -7.11
C LEU A 141 0.21 10.88 -7.48
N VAL A 142 -0.04 9.75 -8.15
CA VAL A 142 1.01 8.80 -8.58
C VAL A 142 1.99 9.45 -9.57
N PRO A 143 1.56 9.92 -10.76
CA PRO A 143 2.47 10.55 -11.70
C PRO A 143 3.04 11.85 -11.12
N LEU A 144 2.27 12.61 -10.33
CA LEU A 144 2.78 13.82 -9.67
C LEU A 144 3.95 13.51 -8.74
N GLY A 145 3.83 12.48 -7.90
CA GLY A 145 4.88 12.08 -6.97
C GLY A 145 6.13 11.58 -7.71
N TYR A 146 5.97 10.73 -8.72
CA TYR A 146 7.11 10.19 -9.47
C TYR A 146 7.80 11.25 -10.34
N LEU A 147 7.05 12.09 -11.06
CA LEU A 147 7.63 13.17 -11.87
C LEU A 147 8.34 14.19 -10.97
N GLY A 148 7.72 14.57 -9.86
CA GLY A 148 8.35 15.49 -8.92
C GLY A 148 9.63 14.91 -8.31
N LEU A 149 9.64 13.62 -7.96
CA LEU A 149 10.88 12.96 -7.55
C LEU A 149 11.89 12.81 -8.69
N SER A 150 11.49 12.79 -9.96
CA SER A 150 12.40 12.69 -11.11
C SER A 150 13.15 14.00 -11.35
N VAL A 151 12.45 15.15 -11.34
CA VAL A 151 13.01 16.43 -11.83
C VAL A 151 13.36 17.43 -10.73
N ILE A 152 12.82 17.29 -9.52
CA ILE A 152 12.95 18.32 -8.47
C ILE A 152 14.16 18.04 -7.56
N PRO A 153 14.93 19.08 -7.17
CA PRO A 153 16.07 18.95 -6.25
C PRO A 153 15.72 18.39 -4.86
N ALA A 154 16.78 18.06 -4.11
CA ALA A 154 16.74 17.41 -2.80
C ALA A 154 15.81 18.11 -1.78
N ALA A 155 15.84 19.43 -1.69
CA ALA A 155 15.12 20.20 -0.66
C ALA A 155 13.59 19.99 -0.72
N TRP A 156 13.04 19.79 -1.91
CA TRP A 156 11.58 19.67 -2.13
C TRP A 156 11.12 18.23 -2.39
N SER A 157 12.05 17.28 -2.48
CA SER A 157 11.75 15.87 -2.73
C SER A 157 10.81 15.26 -1.68
N ILE A 158 10.85 15.77 -0.44
CA ILE A 158 9.98 15.32 0.64
C ILE A 158 8.49 15.57 0.33
N VAL A 159 8.14 16.67 -0.34
CA VAL A 159 6.76 16.99 -0.69
C VAL A 159 6.18 15.95 -1.64
N PHE A 160 6.97 15.56 -2.64
CA PHE A 160 6.58 14.51 -3.59
C PHE A 160 6.57 13.12 -2.97
N TYR A 161 7.46 12.87 -2.00
CA TYR A 161 7.37 11.66 -1.18
C TYR A 161 6.06 11.60 -0.37
N LEU A 162 5.62 12.73 0.18
CA LEU A 162 4.35 12.81 0.92
C LEU A 162 3.12 12.55 0.03
N CYS A 163 3.19 12.75 -1.30
CA CYS A 163 2.12 12.30 -2.21
C CYS A 163 1.85 10.80 -2.05
N PHE A 164 2.89 9.96 -1.96
CA PHE A 164 2.74 8.51 -1.79
C PHE A 164 2.23 8.13 -0.40
N MET A 165 2.62 8.88 0.64
CA MET A 165 2.05 8.69 1.97
C MET A 165 0.57 9.06 2.01
N THR A 166 0.17 10.13 1.31
CA THR A 166 -1.24 10.51 1.15
C THR A 166 -2.01 9.44 0.41
N ILE A 167 -1.49 8.92 -0.70
CA ILE A 167 -2.10 7.81 -1.43
C ILE A 167 -2.31 6.63 -0.49
N ARG A 168 -1.26 6.15 0.19
CA ARG A 168 -1.35 5.00 1.11
C ARG A 168 -2.36 5.23 2.23
N GLY A 169 -2.40 6.44 2.81
CA GLY A 169 -3.32 6.81 3.88
C GLY A 169 -4.78 6.82 3.43
N LEU A 170 -5.06 7.21 2.19
CA LEU A 170 -6.42 7.23 1.66
C LEU A 170 -6.84 5.87 1.08
N GLN A 171 -6.08 5.33 0.14
CA GLN A 171 -6.50 4.17 -0.65
C GLN A 171 -6.63 2.90 0.18
N GLY A 172 -5.76 2.70 1.18
CA GLY A 172 -5.76 1.49 2.02
C GLY A 172 -7.09 1.31 2.76
N PRO A 173 -7.50 2.25 3.61
CA PRO A 173 -8.79 2.21 4.30
C PRO A 173 -9.99 2.19 3.33
N ILE A 174 -9.99 3.09 2.32
CA ILE A 174 -11.14 3.25 1.42
C ILE A 174 -11.41 1.97 0.62
N LEU A 175 -10.39 1.40 -0.03
CA LEU A 175 -10.57 0.18 -0.84
C LEU A 175 -10.81 -1.04 0.04
N ALA A 176 -10.24 -1.12 1.24
CA ALA A 176 -10.55 -2.18 2.19
C ALA A 176 -12.04 -2.17 2.56
N THR A 177 -12.62 -1.01 2.85
CA THR A 177 -14.06 -0.87 3.12
C THR A 177 -14.90 -1.27 1.91
N VAL A 178 -14.54 -0.83 0.70
CA VAL A 178 -15.26 -1.20 -0.53
C VAL A 178 -15.23 -2.72 -0.75
N MET A 179 -14.06 -3.35 -0.63
CA MET A 179 -13.93 -4.80 -0.82
C MET A 179 -14.70 -5.59 0.24
N GLN A 180 -14.69 -5.17 1.50
CA GLN A 180 -15.42 -5.83 2.59
C GLN A 180 -16.94 -5.67 2.45
N HIS A 181 -17.40 -4.52 1.94
CA HIS A 181 -18.81 -4.27 1.70
C HIS A 181 -19.36 -5.16 0.57
N ASP A 182 -18.60 -5.30 -0.51
CA ASP A 182 -19.00 -6.09 -1.68
C ASP A 182 -18.72 -7.61 -1.51
N ALA A 183 -18.08 -8.02 -0.42
CA ALA A 183 -17.84 -9.42 -0.09
C ALA A 183 -18.89 -9.98 0.89
N PRO A 184 -19.30 -11.26 0.74
CA PRO A 184 -20.09 -11.96 1.75
C PRO A 184 -19.41 -11.90 3.13
N PRO A 185 -20.15 -11.73 4.25
CA PRO A 185 -19.58 -11.61 5.59
C PRO A 185 -18.56 -12.70 5.95
N GLU A 186 -18.83 -13.94 5.56
CA GLU A 186 -17.99 -15.12 5.77
C GLU A 186 -16.69 -15.12 4.95
N ASP A 187 -16.62 -14.36 3.85
CA ASP A 187 -15.51 -14.36 2.91
C ASP A 187 -14.66 -13.08 2.96
N ARG A 188 -15.06 -12.06 3.74
CA ARG A 188 -14.36 -10.75 3.85
C ARG A 188 -12.86 -10.88 4.13
N ALA A 189 -12.48 -11.73 5.09
CA ALA A 189 -11.08 -11.95 5.45
C ALA A 189 -10.29 -12.62 4.31
N SER A 190 -10.92 -13.57 3.62
CA SER A 190 -10.34 -14.27 2.47
C SER A 190 -10.14 -13.33 1.28
N VAL A 191 -11.11 -12.46 0.99
CA VAL A 191 -11.02 -11.44 -0.06
C VAL A 191 -9.85 -10.49 0.20
N LEU A 192 -9.68 -10.00 1.43
CA LEU A 192 -8.56 -9.12 1.78
C LEU A 192 -7.21 -9.84 1.70
N SER A 193 -7.18 -11.13 2.06
CA SER A 193 -6.00 -11.98 1.92
C SER A 193 -5.61 -12.20 0.45
N ILE A 194 -6.60 -12.41 -0.44
CA ILE A 194 -6.39 -12.50 -1.89
C ILE A 194 -5.85 -11.19 -2.42
N ALA A 195 -6.41 -10.04 -2.04
CA ALA A 195 -5.89 -8.73 -2.46
C ALA A 195 -4.41 -8.54 -2.06
N THR A 196 -4.05 -8.95 -0.84
CA THR A 196 -2.66 -8.91 -0.36
C THR A 196 -1.74 -9.86 -1.15
N LEU A 197 -2.23 -11.07 -1.47
CA LEU A 197 -1.49 -12.03 -2.30
C LEU A 197 -1.28 -11.49 -3.72
N MET A 198 -2.31 -10.94 -4.36
CA MET A 198 -2.23 -10.37 -5.70
C MET A 198 -1.25 -9.19 -5.75
N PHE A 199 -1.25 -8.34 -4.72
CA PHE A 199 -0.25 -7.27 -4.58
C PHE A 199 1.17 -7.84 -4.51
N ARG A 200 1.42 -8.87 -3.68
CA ARG A 200 2.75 -9.49 -3.54
C ARG A 200 3.22 -10.13 -4.85
N LEU A 201 2.36 -10.90 -5.52
CA LEU A 201 2.68 -11.51 -6.81
C LEU A 201 2.97 -10.44 -7.88
N SER A 202 2.19 -9.36 -7.90
CA SER A 202 2.43 -8.23 -8.81
C SER A 202 3.77 -7.56 -8.54
N PHE A 203 4.18 -7.42 -7.27
CA PHE A 203 5.50 -6.89 -6.92
C PHE A 203 6.65 -7.83 -7.30
N VAL A 204 6.49 -9.15 -7.15
CA VAL A 204 7.50 -10.13 -7.62
C VAL A 204 7.76 -9.98 -9.12
N VAL A 205 6.71 -9.72 -9.90
CA VAL A 205 6.82 -9.51 -11.36
C VAL A 205 7.37 -8.12 -11.69
N ALA A 206 6.91 -7.07 -11.01
CA ALA A 206 7.26 -5.69 -11.34
C ALA A 206 8.62 -5.25 -10.77
N GLY A 207 9.06 -5.79 -9.63
CA GLY A 207 10.27 -5.40 -8.92
C GLY A 207 11.55 -5.55 -9.74
N PRO A 208 11.85 -6.73 -10.32
CA PRO A 208 13.08 -6.93 -11.08
C PRO A 208 13.21 -6.03 -12.33
N PRO A 209 12.17 -5.84 -13.17
CA PRO A 209 12.22 -4.86 -14.26
C PRO A 209 12.48 -3.43 -13.79
N VAL A 210 11.89 -3.03 -12.64
CA VAL A 210 12.13 -1.70 -12.06
C VAL A 210 13.57 -1.54 -11.61
N GLY A 211 14.12 -2.54 -10.90
CA GLY A 211 15.54 -2.52 -10.49
C GLY A 211 16.47 -2.44 -11.70
N ALA A 212 16.24 -3.29 -12.70
CA ALA A 212 17.04 -3.30 -13.92
C ALA A 212 16.94 -2.00 -14.73
N LEU A 213 15.82 -1.28 -14.63
CA LEU A 213 15.66 0.05 -15.22
C LEU A 213 16.50 1.10 -14.48
N VAL A 214 16.48 1.10 -13.14
CA VAL A 214 17.31 1.99 -12.32
C VAL A 214 18.80 1.77 -12.60
N ASP A 215 19.23 0.52 -12.69
CA ASP A 215 20.64 0.17 -12.92
C ASP A 215 21.15 0.60 -14.30
N ARG A 216 20.29 0.58 -15.33
CA ARG A 216 20.70 0.87 -16.73
C ARG A 216 20.44 2.30 -17.18
N ALA A 217 19.31 2.88 -16.79
CA ALA A 217 18.86 4.19 -17.27
C ALA A 217 19.06 5.32 -16.23
N GLY A 218 19.46 4.97 -15.02
CA GLY A 218 19.61 5.90 -13.90
C GLY A 218 18.30 6.18 -13.17
N MET A 219 18.43 6.70 -11.95
CA MET A 219 17.31 6.91 -11.03
C MET A 219 16.27 7.90 -11.57
N GLU A 220 16.70 9.04 -12.12
CA GLU A 220 15.79 10.10 -12.58
C GLU A 220 14.95 9.64 -13.77
N THR A 221 15.58 9.00 -14.76
CA THR A 221 14.89 8.39 -15.91
C THR A 221 13.94 7.30 -15.47
N ALA A 222 14.37 6.42 -14.54
CA ALA A 222 13.51 5.36 -14.01
C ALA A 222 12.26 5.94 -13.34
N LEU A 223 12.40 6.95 -12.48
CA LEU A 223 11.27 7.64 -11.85
C LEU A 223 10.32 8.27 -12.88
N GLY A 224 10.86 8.87 -13.95
CA GLY A 224 10.05 9.41 -15.06
C GLY A 224 9.23 8.34 -15.79
N VAL A 225 9.85 7.21 -16.12
CA VAL A 225 9.17 6.06 -16.74
C VAL A 225 8.10 5.48 -15.80
N LEU A 226 8.39 5.38 -14.50
CA LEU A 226 7.43 4.90 -13.51
C LEU A 226 6.25 5.85 -13.33
N ALA A 227 6.45 7.16 -13.48
CA ALA A 227 5.36 8.12 -13.47
C ALA A 227 4.33 7.81 -14.56
N VAL A 228 4.80 7.58 -15.78
CA VAL A 228 3.94 7.26 -16.93
C VAL A 228 3.33 5.86 -16.77
N GLY A 229 4.16 4.85 -16.46
CA GLY A 229 3.73 3.46 -16.34
C GLY A 229 2.71 3.25 -15.23
N PHE A 230 3.05 3.60 -13.99
CA PHE A 230 2.13 3.45 -12.87
C PHE A 230 0.96 4.43 -12.92
N GLY A 231 1.16 5.65 -13.44
CA GLY A 231 0.06 6.58 -13.66
C GLY A 231 -0.98 6.02 -14.63
N ALA A 232 -0.55 5.49 -15.77
CA ALA A 232 -1.44 4.85 -16.74
C ALA A 232 -2.16 3.63 -16.15
N VAL A 233 -1.44 2.72 -15.47
CA VAL A 233 -2.03 1.54 -14.84
C VAL A 233 -3.04 1.94 -13.76
N ALA A 234 -2.74 2.93 -12.92
CA ALA A 234 -3.66 3.43 -11.90
C ALA A 234 -4.93 4.03 -12.52
N LEU A 235 -4.80 4.86 -13.56
CA LEU A 235 -5.94 5.46 -14.25
C LEU A 235 -6.79 4.42 -15.00
N LEU A 236 -6.17 3.40 -15.62
CA LEU A 236 -6.89 2.30 -16.27
C LEU A 236 -7.66 1.46 -15.24
N ALA A 237 -7.04 1.12 -14.12
CA ALA A 237 -7.70 0.42 -13.02
C ALA A 237 -8.83 1.27 -12.42
N PHE A 238 -8.64 2.58 -12.28
CA PHE A 238 -9.67 3.50 -11.82
C PHE A 238 -10.84 3.56 -12.79
N ARG A 239 -10.60 3.63 -14.10
CA ARG A 239 -11.67 3.58 -15.11
C ARG A 239 -12.48 2.30 -15.00
N ALA A 240 -11.83 1.15 -14.81
CA ALA A 240 -12.51 -0.12 -14.61
C ALA A 240 -13.37 -0.12 -13.33
N PHE A 241 -12.87 0.51 -12.26
CA PHE A 241 -13.59 0.68 -10.99
C PHE A 241 -14.79 1.62 -11.13
N ALA A 242 -14.61 2.79 -11.72
CA ALA A 242 -15.66 3.79 -11.93
C ALA A 242 -16.77 3.30 -12.87
N ALA A 243 -16.44 2.45 -13.85
CA ALA A 243 -17.41 1.84 -14.75
C ALA A 243 -18.12 0.61 -14.16
N ALA A 244 -17.69 0.10 -13.00
CA ALA A 244 -18.36 -1.02 -12.36
C ALA A 244 -19.62 -0.51 -11.62
N PRO A 245 -20.80 -1.12 -11.84
CA PRO A 245 -22.02 -0.68 -11.18
C PRO A 245 -21.86 -0.74 -9.67
N SER A 246 -22.11 0.39 -8.99
CA SER A 246 -22.17 0.42 -7.53
C SER A 246 -23.35 -0.42 -7.07
N SER A 247 -23.12 -1.28 -6.08
CA SER A 247 -24.22 -1.92 -5.34
C SER A 247 -25.06 -0.88 -4.56
N VAL A 248 -24.60 0.37 -4.50
CA VAL A 248 -25.34 1.52 -3.98
C VAL A 248 -26.14 2.16 -5.11
N SER A 249 -27.31 1.57 -5.37
CA SER A 249 -28.51 2.26 -5.82
C SER A 249 -29.66 1.68 -4.98
N SER A 250 -30.42 2.55 -4.31
CA SER A 250 -31.50 2.28 -3.34
C SER A 250 -31.10 2.05 -1.87
N ARG A 251 -30.80 3.14 -1.17
CA ARG A 251 -31.52 3.56 0.04
C ARG A 251 -31.17 4.99 0.41
#